data_AF-A0A3S0VBS5-F1
#
_entry.id   AF-A0A3S0VBS5-F1
#
_cell.length_a   1.000
_cell.length_b   1.000
_cell.length_c   1.000
_cell.angle_alpha   90.00
_cell.angle_beta   90.00
_cell.angle_gamma   90.00
#
_symmetry.space_group_name_H-M   'P 1'
#
loop_
_entity.id
_entity.type
_entity.pdbx_description
1 polymer ?
#
loop_
_entity_poly.entity_id
_entity_poly.type
_entity_poly.pdbx_seq_one_letter_code
_entity_poly.pdbx_strand_id
1 'polypeptide(L)'
;MTSPTPPPTVPHEVPPPGYKGTGAWALGFLAYVPIPFIAQIMTGLIMAGVYPTHKKRGAIAHANARHAANWGLTYSTLTVVLILLAIGFAALITNGGSTTASGSVTALPLIPLGLWMLVSLVHVIVTIIGTVQASRGAVFRFPLAIRFISQ
;
A
#
# COMPACT_ATOMS: atom_id res chain seq x y z
N MET A 1 -40.19 7.53 -48.54
CA MET A 1 -39.22 8.09 -47.59
C MET A 1 -39.12 7.13 -46.41
N THR A 2 -38.07 6.32 -46.36
CA THR A 2 -37.84 5.37 -45.26
C THR A 2 -37.09 6.09 -44.15
N SER A 3 -37.75 6.28 -43.01
CA SER A 3 -37.14 6.89 -41.82
C SER A 3 -35.93 6.05 -41.37
N PRO A 4 -34.77 6.67 -41.07
CA PRO A 4 -33.59 5.94 -40.62
C PRO A 4 -33.87 5.28 -39.27
N THR A 5 -33.61 3.99 -39.18
CA THR A 5 -33.74 3.20 -37.95
C THR A 5 -32.76 3.74 -36.91
N PRO A 6 -33.21 4.03 -35.67
CA PRO A 6 -32.30 4.49 -34.62
C PRO A 6 -31.23 3.43 -34.33
N PRO A 7 -29.98 3.84 -34.05
CA PRO A 7 -28.90 2.90 -33.78
C PRO A 7 -29.25 2.03 -32.56
N PRO A 8 -28.86 0.74 -32.57
CA PRO A 8 -29.12 -0.15 -31.45
C PRO A 8 -28.49 0.43 -30.18
N THR A 9 -29.32 0.65 -29.17
CA THR A 9 -28.89 1.11 -27.85
C THR A 9 -28.13 -0.05 -27.21
N VAL A 10 -26.80 0.01 -27.24
CA VAL A 10 -25.96 -0.97 -26.56
C VAL A 10 -26.25 -0.83 -25.07
N PRO A 11 -26.72 -1.88 -24.37
CA PRO A 11 -26.92 -1.81 -22.94
C PRO A 11 -25.56 -1.50 -22.28
N HIS A 12 -25.42 -0.33 -21.67
CA HIS A 12 -24.32 -0.12 -20.74
C HIS A 12 -24.57 -1.04 -19.55
N GLU A 13 -23.75 -2.06 -19.41
CA GLU A 13 -23.73 -2.93 -18.24
C GLU A 13 -23.43 -2.06 -17.03
N VAL A 14 -24.49 -1.67 -16.31
CA VAL A 14 -24.37 -0.96 -15.04
C VAL A 14 -23.70 -1.93 -14.08
N PRO A 15 -22.48 -1.65 -13.59
CA PRO A 15 -21.79 -2.56 -12.70
C PRO A 15 -22.66 -2.85 -11.48
N PRO A 16 -22.67 -4.11 -10.97
CA PRO A 16 -23.44 -4.46 -9.79
C PRO A 16 -23.19 -3.46 -8.64
N PRO A 17 -24.23 -2.99 -7.94
CA PRO A 17 -24.05 -2.10 -6.80
C PRO A 17 -23.12 -2.75 -5.76
N GLY A 18 -22.10 -2.03 -5.31
CA GLY A 18 -21.59 -2.22 -3.94
C GLY A 18 -20.10 -2.51 -3.73
N TYR A 19 -19.30 -2.89 -4.73
CA TYR A 19 -17.86 -3.13 -4.48
C TYR A 19 -16.98 -2.05 -5.11
N LYS A 20 -16.77 -0.96 -4.39
CA LYS A 20 -16.01 0.22 -4.87
C LYS A 20 -14.49 0.11 -4.65
N GLY A 21 -14.00 -1.05 -4.21
CA GLY A 21 -12.59 -1.29 -3.87
C GLY A 21 -12.19 -0.84 -2.46
N THR A 22 -13.13 -0.41 -1.62
CA THR A 22 -12.89 0.03 -0.24
C THR A 22 -12.17 -1.01 0.60
N GLY A 23 -12.55 -2.28 0.47
CA GLY A 23 -11.95 -3.38 1.21
C GLY A 23 -10.46 -3.55 0.91
N ALA A 24 -10.03 -3.30 -0.33
CA ALA A 24 -8.61 -3.40 -0.69
C ALA A 24 -7.75 -2.37 0.04
N TRP A 25 -8.26 -1.15 0.23
CA TRP A 25 -7.59 -0.14 1.05
C TRP A 25 -7.72 -0.45 2.54
N ALA A 26 -8.90 -0.84 3.04
CA ALA A 26 -9.12 -1.12 4.46
C ALA A 26 -8.20 -2.23 5.02
N LEU A 27 -7.76 -3.17 4.19
CA LEU A 27 -6.77 -4.17 4.60
C LEU A 27 -5.44 -3.56 5.05
N GLY A 28 -5.12 -2.32 4.65
CA GLY A 28 -3.95 -1.59 5.13
C GLY A 28 -3.92 -1.37 6.65
N PHE A 29 -5.07 -1.42 7.34
CA PHE A 29 -5.12 -1.29 8.80
C PHE A 29 -4.58 -2.52 9.56
N LEU A 30 -4.41 -3.67 8.87
CA LEU A 30 -3.78 -4.85 9.46
C LEU A 30 -2.35 -4.58 9.92
N ALA A 31 -1.71 -3.52 9.42
CA ALA A 31 -0.34 -3.12 9.77
C ALA A 31 -0.20 -2.71 11.24
N TYR A 32 -1.33 -2.39 11.90
CA TYR A 32 -1.39 -1.90 13.28
C TYR A 32 -1.80 -2.97 14.29
N VAL A 33 -1.91 -4.23 13.87
CA VAL A 33 -1.89 -5.37 14.81
C VAL A 33 -0.57 -5.31 15.59
N PRO A 34 -0.57 -5.51 16.92
CA PRO A 34 0.61 -5.30 17.78
C PRO A 34 1.67 -6.40 17.65
N ILE A 35 2.06 -6.71 16.42
CA ILE A 35 3.15 -7.61 16.04
C ILE A 35 4.07 -6.78 15.13
N PRO A 36 5.04 -6.04 15.72
CA PRO A 36 5.84 -5.08 14.98
C PRO A 36 6.58 -5.75 13.82
N PHE A 37 6.71 -5.00 12.72
CA PHE A 37 7.33 -5.41 11.45
C PHE A 37 6.58 -6.50 10.69
N ILE A 38 6.28 -7.64 11.32
CA ILE A 38 5.62 -8.78 10.66
C ILE A 38 4.22 -8.38 10.19
N ALA A 39 3.41 -7.75 11.05
CA ALA A 39 2.07 -7.30 10.67
C ALA A 39 2.11 -6.34 9.47
N GLN A 40 3.11 -5.48 9.42
CA GLN A 40 3.28 -4.46 8.39
C GLN A 40 3.69 -5.06 7.04
N ILE A 41 4.66 -5.98 7.07
CA ILE A 41 5.07 -6.75 5.88
C ILE A 41 3.90 -7.56 5.35
N MET A 42 3.22 -8.31 6.23
CA MET A 42 2.08 -9.16 5.86
C MET A 42 0.91 -8.34 5.31
N THR A 43 0.69 -7.13 5.83
CA THR A 43 -0.37 -6.24 5.35
C THR A 43 -0.22 -5.93 3.87
N GLY A 44 0.96 -5.51 3.43
CA GLY A 44 1.17 -5.22 2.01
C GLY A 44 1.06 -6.46 1.12
N LEU A 45 1.50 -7.62 1.61
CA LEU A 45 1.31 -8.90 0.91
C LEU A 45 -0.16 -9.29 0.81
N ILE A 46 -0.95 -9.09 1.86
CA ILE A 46 -2.40 -9.35 1.87
C ILE A 46 -3.12 -8.41 0.90
N MET A 47 -2.79 -7.11 0.90
CA MET A 47 -3.34 -6.14 -0.05
C MET A 47 -3.05 -6.55 -1.50
N ALA A 48 -1.85 -7.08 -1.77
CA ALA A 48 -1.51 -7.63 -3.08
C ALA A 48 -2.25 -8.95 -3.39
N GLY A 49 -2.36 -9.85 -2.41
CA GLY A 49 -2.99 -11.16 -2.58
C GLY A 49 -4.49 -11.07 -2.89
N VAL A 50 -5.18 -10.05 -2.39
CA VAL A 50 -6.62 -9.87 -2.69
C VAL A 50 -6.89 -9.16 -4.02
N TYR A 51 -5.87 -8.59 -4.68
CA TYR A 51 -6.05 -7.87 -5.94
C TYR A 51 -6.76 -8.70 -7.04
N PRO A 52 -6.36 -9.97 -7.32
CA PRO A 52 -6.99 -10.77 -8.37
C PRO A 52 -8.49 -10.99 -8.15
N THR A 53 -8.93 -11.06 -6.88
CA THR A 53 -10.34 -11.26 -6.51
C THR A 53 -11.23 -10.06 -6.89
N HIS A 54 -10.63 -8.89 -7.11
CA HIS A 54 -11.35 -7.67 -7.48
C HIS A 54 -11.53 -7.50 -8.99
N LYS A 55 -10.91 -8.35 -9.84
CA LYS A 55 -11.08 -8.30 -11.31
C LYS A 55 -12.55 -8.48 -11.75
N LYS A 56 -13.32 -9.26 -10.99
CA LYS A 56 -14.74 -9.55 -11.25
C LYS A 56 -15.70 -8.50 -10.66
N ARG A 57 -15.19 -7.47 -9.97
CA ARG A 57 -15.99 -6.51 -9.17
C ARG A 57 -16.18 -5.14 -9.84
N GLY A 58 -15.83 -5.01 -11.11
CA GLY A 58 -15.94 -3.78 -11.90
C GLY A 58 -14.66 -2.96 -11.97
N ALA A 59 -14.59 -2.05 -12.94
CA ALA A 59 -13.38 -1.30 -13.28
C ALA A 59 -12.83 -0.43 -12.13
N ILE A 60 -13.71 0.25 -11.38
CA ILE A 60 -13.34 1.10 -10.24
C ILE A 60 -12.75 0.25 -9.10
N ALA A 61 -13.40 -0.87 -8.78
CA ALA A 61 -12.95 -1.79 -7.75
C ALA A 61 -11.57 -2.35 -8.07
N HIS A 62 -11.38 -2.75 -9.33
CA HIS A 62 -10.15 -3.32 -9.83
C HIS A 62 -9.01 -2.30 -9.82
N ALA A 63 -9.28 -1.06 -10.26
CA ALA A 63 -8.30 0.03 -10.22
C ALA A 63 -7.87 0.36 -8.77
N ASN A 64 -8.83 0.50 -7.85
CA ASN A 64 -8.53 0.73 -6.43
C ASN A 64 -7.75 -0.43 -5.82
N ALA A 65 -8.13 -1.68 -6.10
CA ALA A 65 -7.40 -2.85 -5.62
C ALA A 65 -5.97 -2.90 -6.15
N ARG A 66 -5.73 -2.52 -7.41
CA ARG A 66 -4.39 -2.43 -7.98
C ARG A 66 -3.54 -1.35 -7.29
N HIS A 67 -4.12 -0.17 -7.07
CA HIS A 67 -3.41 0.92 -6.41
C HIS A 67 -3.11 0.61 -4.94
N ALA A 68 -4.06 0.00 -4.24
CA ALA A 68 -3.88 -0.51 -2.89
C ALA A 68 -2.78 -1.57 -2.83
N ALA A 69 -2.77 -2.54 -3.75
CA ALA A 69 -1.72 -3.56 -3.85
C ALA A 69 -0.33 -2.96 -4.10
N ASN A 70 -0.20 -2.04 -5.06
CA ASN A 70 1.06 -1.37 -5.36
C ASN A 70 1.59 -0.56 -4.15
N TRP A 71 0.70 0.15 -3.45
CA TRP A 71 1.07 0.84 -2.21
C TRP A 71 1.48 -0.15 -1.11
N GLY A 72 0.68 -1.19 -0.89
CA GLY A 72 0.97 -2.23 0.10
C GLY A 72 2.34 -2.88 -0.12
N LEU A 73 2.65 -3.28 -1.35
CA LEU A 73 3.96 -3.81 -1.71
C LEU A 73 5.08 -2.80 -1.48
N THR A 74 4.87 -1.53 -1.84
CA THR A 74 5.84 -0.45 -1.58
C THR A 74 6.12 -0.33 -0.09
N TYR A 75 5.07 -0.32 0.73
CA TYR A 75 5.16 -0.26 2.19
C TYR A 75 5.89 -1.47 2.79
N SER A 76 5.56 -2.69 2.35
CA SER A 76 6.26 -3.91 2.79
C SER A 76 7.74 -3.88 2.40
N THR A 77 8.08 -3.48 1.17
CA THR A 77 9.46 -3.36 0.72
C THR A 77 10.24 -2.33 1.54
N LEU A 78 9.68 -1.13 1.74
CA LEU A 78 10.31 -0.10 2.57
C LEU A 78 10.51 -0.58 4.01
N THR A 79 9.53 -1.30 4.57
CA THR A 79 9.62 -1.88 5.91
C THR A 79 10.80 -2.85 6.00
N VAL A 80 10.91 -3.81 5.07
CA VAL A 80 12.03 -4.76 5.03
C VAL A 80 13.37 -4.04 4.90
N VAL A 81 13.49 -3.11 3.95
CA VAL A 81 14.74 -2.37 3.71
C VAL A 81 15.17 -1.59 4.94
N LEU A 82 14.27 -0.86 5.58
CA LEU A 82 14.59 -0.05 6.76
C LEU A 82 14.99 -0.91 7.96
N ILE A 83 14.34 -2.06 8.18
CA ILE A 83 14.73 -2.99 9.24
C ILE A 83 16.12 -3.56 8.97
N LEU A 84 16.40 -4.01 7.75
CA LEU A 84 17.71 -4.54 7.39
C LEU A 84 18.82 -3.48 7.54
N LEU A 85 18.53 -2.23 7.21
CA LEU A 85 19.45 -1.11 7.45
C LEU A 85 19.68 -0.86 8.95
N ALA A 86 18.62 -0.90 9.77
CA ALA A 86 18.73 -0.74 11.22
C ALA A 86 19.61 -1.84 11.84
N ILE A 87 19.39 -3.10 11.43
CA ILE A 87 20.20 -4.24 11.85
C ILE A 87 21.64 -4.09 11.37
N GLY A 88 21.86 -3.71 10.11
CA GLY A 88 23.19 -3.49 9.54
C GLY A 88 23.98 -2.42 10.29
N PHE A 89 23.36 -1.27 10.57
CA PHE A 89 24.00 -0.22 11.36
C PHE A 89 24.26 -0.63 12.81
N ALA A 90 23.34 -1.35 13.44
CA ALA A 90 23.57 -1.90 14.78
C ALA A 90 24.76 -2.88 14.78
N ALA A 91 24.84 -3.77 13.79
CA ALA A 91 25.93 -4.74 13.65
C ALA A 91 27.29 -4.07 13.39
N LEU A 92 27.33 -2.97 12.62
CA LEU A 92 28.57 -2.21 12.40
C LEU A 92 29.10 -1.60 13.70
N ILE A 93 28.22 -1.08 14.56
CA ILE A 93 28.61 -0.54 15.87
C ILE A 93 29.12 -1.65 16.79
N THR A 94 28.43 -2.79 16.85
CA THR A 94 28.82 -3.89 17.75
C THR A 94 30.11 -4.58 17.31
N ASN A 95 30.36 -4.71 16.00
CA ASN A 95 31.57 -5.35 15.47
C ASN A 95 32.76 -4.39 15.32
N GLY A 96 32.53 -3.08 15.31
CA GLY A 96 33.57 -2.05 15.17
C GLY A 96 34.40 -1.76 16.43
N GLY A 97 34.15 -2.46 17.54
CA GLY A 97 34.99 -2.46 18.76
C GLY A 97 35.15 -1.13 19.51
N SER A 98 34.52 -0.04 19.05
CA SER A 98 34.67 1.30 19.63
C SER A 98 33.54 1.60 20.60
N THR A 99 33.77 1.30 21.88
CA THR A 99 32.95 1.78 23.02
C THR A 99 33.10 3.30 23.25
N THR A 100 33.95 3.97 22.46
CA THR A 100 34.19 5.42 22.44
C THR A 100 33.51 6.11 21.24
N ALA A 101 32.38 5.57 20.78
CA ALA A 101 31.60 6.20 19.73
C ALA A 101 31.05 7.57 20.19
N SER A 102 31.45 8.65 19.51
CA SER A 102 30.82 9.97 19.64
C SER A 102 29.29 9.83 19.51
N GLY A 103 28.49 10.66 20.21
CA GLY A 103 27.02 10.52 20.23
C GLY A 103 26.33 10.45 18.85
N SER A 104 26.99 10.93 17.80
CA SER A 104 26.54 10.83 16.41
C SER A 104 26.58 9.40 15.84
N VAL A 105 27.56 8.58 16.22
CA VAL A 105 27.74 7.22 15.69
C VAL A 105 26.77 6.24 16.35
N THR A 106 26.46 6.45 17.64
CA THR A 106 25.45 5.66 18.38
C THR A 106 24.02 5.88 17.88
N ALA A 107 23.75 7.01 17.21
CA ALA A 107 22.43 7.32 16.67
C ALA A 107 22.15 6.69 15.29
N LEU A 108 23.16 6.13 14.62
CA LEU A 108 23.02 5.58 13.26
C LEU A 108 21.89 4.54 13.11
N PRO A 109 21.68 3.58 14.03
CA PRO A 109 20.57 2.62 13.92
C PRO A 109 19.20 3.25 14.15
N LEU A 110 19.13 4.41 14.83
CA LEU A 110 17.87 5.12 15.09
C LEU A 110 17.34 5.84 13.86
N ILE A 111 18.20 6.19 12.90
CA ILE A 111 17.81 6.86 11.65
C ILE A 111 16.83 5.99 10.84
N PRO A 112 17.15 4.74 10.44
CA PRO A 112 16.21 3.91 9.71
C PRO A 112 14.95 3.57 10.52
N LEU A 113 15.05 3.45 11.85
CA LEU A 113 13.87 3.27 12.72
C LEU A 113 12.95 4.50 12.71
N GLY A 114 13.51 5.72 12.76
CA GLY A 114 12.74 6.96 12.65
C GLY A 114 12.07 7.11 11.28
N LEU A 115 12.78 6.77 10.20
CA LEU A 115 12.21 6.73 8.85
C LEU A 115 11.10 5.69 8.73
N TRP A 116 11.25 4.53 9.38
CA TRP A 116 10.22 3.49 9.41
C TRP A 116 8.96 3.95 10.13
N MET A 117 9.09 4.67 11.24
CA MET A 117 7.96 5.31 11.92
C MET A 117 7.26 6.33 11.02
N LEU A 118 8.02 7.15 10.29
CA LEU A 118 7.46 8.12 9.35
C LEU A 118 6.72 7.43 8.20
N VAL A 119 7.30 6.39 7.61
CA VAL A 119 6.65 5.60 6.55
C VAL A 119 5.38 4.91 7.07
N SER A 120 5.38 4.43 8.32
CA SER A 120 4.18 3.87 8.95
C SER A 120 3.10 4.94 9.14
N LEU A 121 3.46 6.15 9.58
CA LEU A 121 2.51 7.26 9.64
C LEU A 121 1.93 7.61 8.26
N VAL A 122 2.77 7.67 7.23
CA VAL A 122 2.31 7.86 5.84
C VAL A 122 1.37 6.73 5.43
N HIS A 123 1.66 5.48 5.81
CA HIS A 123 0.81 4.33 5.52
C HIS A 123 -0.59 4.46 6.10
N VAL A 124 -0.77 4.83 7.36
CA VAL A 124 -2.13 5.05 7.89
C VAL A 124 -2.86 6.16 7.13
N ILE A 125 -2.19 7.28 6.84
CA ILE A 125 -2.79 8.41 6.11
C ILE A 125 -3.27 7.97 4.72
N VAL A 126 -2.39 7.33 3.95
CA VAL A 126 -2.69 6.84 2.60
C VAL A 126 -3.81 5.81 2.63
N THR A 127 -3.81 4.93 3.63
CA THR A 127 -4.84 3.91 3.82
C THR A 127 -6.21 4.55 4.11
N ILE A 128 -6.28 5.52 5.03
CA ILE A 128 -7.50 6.27 5.34
C ILE A 128 -8.04 6.97 4.08
N ILE A 129 -7.19 7.74 3.38
CA ILE A 129 -7.59 8.48 2.18
C ILE A 129 -8.10 7.50 1.10
N GLY A 130 -7.38 6.40 0.89
CA GLY A 130 -7.76 5.37 -0.06
C GLY A 130 -9.11 4.73 0.26
N THR A 131 -9.34 4.38 1.52
CA THR A 131 -10.62 3.84 2.01
C THR A 131 -11.76 4.85 1.80
N VAL A 132 -11.56 6.13 2.14
CA VAL A 132 -12.58 7.19 2.00
C VAL A 132 -12.88 7.51 0.54
N GLN A 133 -11.86 7.62 -0.32
CA GLN A 133 -12.06 7.89 -1.75
C GLN A 133 -12.73 6.70 -2.45
N ALA A 134 -12.30 5.48 -2.13
CA ALA A 134 -12.93 4.27 -2.65
C ALA A 134 -14.39 4.15 -2.19
N SER A 135 -14.74 4.50 -0.94
CA SER A 135 -16.14 4.45 -0.48
C SER A 135 -17.05 5.44 -1.23
N ARG A 136 -16.48 6.56 -1.69
CA ARG A 136 -17.14 7.54 -2.58
C ARG A 136 -17.24 7.09 -4.03
N GLY A 137 -16.58 6.00 -4.41
CA GLY A 137 -16.54 5.51 -5.80
C GLY A 137 -15.46 6.17 -6.65
N ALA A 138 -14.55 6.93 -6.03
CA ALA A 138 -13.40 7.51 -6.70
C ALA A 138 -12.23 6.50 -6.71
N VAL A 139 -11.39 6.59 -7.74
CA VAL A 139 -10.13 5.84 -7.80
C VAL A 139 -9.05 6.68 -7.11
N PHE A 140 -8.40 6.11 -6.11
CA PHE A 140 -7.27 6.73 -5.43
C PHE A 140 -5.94 6.13 -5.88
N ARG A 141 -4.97 6.99 -6.18
CA ARG A 141 -3.61 6.61 -6.54
C ARG A 141 -2.62 7.47 -5.76
N PHE A 142 -1.83 6.84 -4.92
CA PHE A 142 -0.74 7.51 -4.23
C PHE A 142 0.47 7.68 -5.16
N PRO A 143 1.03 8.89 -5.35
CA PRO A 143 2.07 9.14 -6.34
C PRO A 143 3.41 8.47 -6.03
N LEU A 144 3.73 8.25 -4.74
CA LEU A 144 5.00 7.62 -4.33
C LEU A 144 4.94 6.09 -4.33
N ALA A 145 3.79 5.49 -4.69
CA ALA A 145 3.69 4.03 -4.78
C ALA A 145 4.46 3.51 -6.00
N ILE A 146 5.36 2.54 -5.77
CA ILE A 146 6.06 1.81 -6.82
C ILE A 146 5.05 0.94 -7.57
N ARG A 147 5.16 0.91 -8.91
CA ARG A 147 4.26 0.15 -9.78
C ARG A 147 4.79 -1.27 -9.98
N PHE A 148 4.50 -2.16 -9.04
CA PHE A 148 4.80 -3.59 -9.18
C PHE A 148 3.83 -4.29 -10.14
N ILE A 149 2.57 -3.84 -10.17
CA ILE A 149 1.51 -4.36 -11.02
C ILE A 149 1.15 -3.30 -12.06
N SER A 150 1.44 -3.58 -13.33
CA SER A 150 1.07 -2.74 -14.49
C SER A 150 -0.35 -3.03 -14.99
N GLN A 151 -0.83 -2.23 -15.95
CA GLN A 151 -2.16 -2.37 -16.59
C GLN A 151 -2.26 -3.69 -17.35
#